data_AF-A0AAX2UJI7-F1
#
_entry.id   AF-A0AAX2UJI7-F1
#
_cell.length_a   1.000
_cell.length_b   1.000
_cell.length_c   1.000
_cell.angle_alpha   90.00
_cell.angle_beta   90.00
_cell.angle_gamma   90.00
#
_symmetry.space_group_name_H-M   'P 1'
#
loop_
_entity.id
_entity.type
_entity.pdbx_description
1 polymer ?
#
loop_
_entity_poly.entity_id
_entity_poly.type
_entity_poly.pdbx_seq_one_letter_code
_entity_poly.pdbx_strand_id
1 'polypeptide(L)'
;MIRSLHYLKAMGYHFSPQNISKINTIDDFKTLRNKVSVCTLCNFSKTRRKILMEERLKSCKLFILDTHASKNENENGILLQSKKGEFLVNSIEKILNLSRDEFYFSYIFKCFSANKNDDFALHSCLPFLLNEIKLIKPKILLCLGEYALKSLGFKDFKTLRGELFAYENFFILASFDGEFLERNPSFKEEFFKDLKKIKGLL
;
A
#
# COMPACT_ATOMS: atom_id res chain seq x y z
N MET A 1 10.73 -5.35 23.63
CA MET A 1 9.86 -4.78 22.57
C MET A 1 9.44 -5.81 21.51
N ILE A 2 10.30 -6.76 21.07
CA ILE A 2 9.90 -7.87 20.15
C ILE A 2 9.16 -9.01 20.88
N ARG A 3 9.61 -9.32 22.12
CA ARG A 3 9.06 -10.40 22.95
C ARG A 3 7.59 -10.21 23.31
N SER A 4 7.15 -8.96 23.47
CA SER A 4 5.76 -8.58 23.74
C SER A 4 4.83 -8.84 22.55
N LEU A 5 5.30 -8.66 21.32
CA LEU A 5 4.50 -8.92 20.12
C LEU A 5 4.28 -10.42 19.90
N HIS A 6 5.33 -11.23 20.13
CA HIS A 6 5.23 -12.69 20.10
C HIS A 6 4.33 -13.23 21.21
N TYR A 7 4.39 -12.63 22.40
CA TYR A 7 3.53 -13.00 23.53
C TYR A 7 2.05 -12.74 23.22
N LEU A 8 1.73 -11.57 22.65
CA LEU A 8 0.36 -11.23 22.25
C LEU A 8 -0.17 -12.15 21.14
N LYS A 9 0.64 -12.49 20.13
CA LYS A 9 0.24 -13.44 19.07
C LYS A 9 0.05 -14.86 19.63
N ALA A 10 0.90 -15.30 20.55
CA ALA A 10 0.77 -16.61 21.21
C ALA A 10 -0.47 -16.70 22.12
N MET A 11 -0.94 -15.56 22.65
CA MET A 11 -2.18 -15.45 23.41
C MET A 11 -3.44 -15.32 22.54
N GLY A 12 -3.32 -15.42 21.21
CA GLY A 12 -4.48 -15.36 20.29
C GLY A 12 -4.93 -13.94 19.95
N TYR A 13 -4.16 -12.90 20.30
CA TYR A 13 -4.46 -11.54 19.85
C TYR A 13 -4.10 -11.40 18.37
N HIS A 14 -5.11 -11.25 17.53
CA HIS A 14 -4.95 -10.85 16.14
C HIS A 14 -4.94 -9.32 16.07
N PHE A 15 -3.87 -8.75 15.48
CA PHE A 15 -3.85 -7.32 15.19
C PHE A 15 -4.84 -7.04 14.07
N SER A 16 -6.04 -6.61 14.44
CA SER A 16 -7.01 -6.09 13.49
C SER A 16 -6.77 -4.59 13.34
N PRO A 17 -6.63 -4.06 12.10
CA PRO A 17 -6.50 -2.63 11.86
C PRO A 17 -7.75 -1.82 12.20
N GLN A 18 -8.78 -2.44 12.80
CA GLN A 18 -10.07 -1.89 13.22
C GLN A 18 -10.01 -0.65 14.14
N ASN A 19 -8.82 -0.11 14.45
CA ASN A 19 -8.69 1.17 15.15
C ASN A 19 -7.44 1.93 14.66
N ILE A 20 -7.53 2.56 13.49
CA ILE A 20 -6.53 3.55 13.04
C ILE A 20 -6.33 4.65 14.10
N SER A 21 -7.38 4.93 14.88
CA SER A 21 -7.45 5.89 15.98
C SER A 21 -6.49 5.61 17.16
N LYS A 22 -5.98 4.39 17.35
CA LYS A 22 -5.11 4.02 18.51
C LYS A 22 -3.63 3.90 18.18
N ILE A 23 -3.22 4.26 16.96
CA ILE A 23 -1.83 4.17 16.52
C ILE A 23 -1.07 5.37 17.09
N ASN A 24 0.19 5.17 17.54
CA ASN A 24 1.08 6.30 17.84
C ASN A 24 1.16 7.21 16.61
N THR A 25 0.50 8.36 16.70
CA THR A 25 0.32 9.25 15.57
C THR A 25 1.59 10.04 15.33
N ILE A 26 2.02 10.06 14.08
CA ILE A 26 3.10 10.92 13.61
C ILE A 26 2.42 12.03 12.84
N ASP A 27 2.53 13.27 13.32
CA ASP A 27 1.75 14.39 12.81
C ASP A 27 2.37 15.08 11.59
N ASP A 28 3.62 14.73 11.24
CA ASP A 28 4.30 15.28 10.07
C ASP A 28 4.98 14.20 9.21
N PHE A 29 4.93 14.39 7.90
CA PHE A 29 5.45 13.44 6.91
C PHE A 29 6.97 13.26 7.00
N LYS A 30 7.71 14.32 7.35
CA LYS A 30 9.17 14.29 7.45
C LYS A 30 9.62 13.38 8.59
N THR A 31 9.00 13.48 9.75
CA THR A 31 9.22 12.60 10.90
C THR A 31 8.84 11.16 10.56
N LEU A 32 7.72 10.94 9.87
CA LEU A 32 7.32 9.60 9.43
C LEU A 32 8.38 8.98 8.54
N ARG A 33 8.81 9.72 7.52
CA ARG A 33 9.84 9.28 6.58
C ARG A 33 11.19 9.02 7.26
N ASN A 34 11.57 9.85 8.23
CA ASN A 34 12.78 9.64 9.03
C ASN A 34 12.69 8.37 9.89
N LYS A 35 11.53 8.08 10.51
CA LYS A 35 11.34 6.82 11.25
C LYS A 35 11.44 5.60 10.33
N VAL A 36 10.89 5.68 9.12
CA VAL A 36 11.03 4.63 8.11
C VAL A 36 12.49 4.46 7.68
N SER A 37 13.25 5.55 7.49
CA SER A 37 14.65 5.52 7.06
C SER A 37 15.59 4.82 8.04
N VAL A 38 15.33 4.91 9.33
CA VAL A 38 16.15 4.25 10.37
C VAL A 38 15.55 2.95 10.91
N CYS A 39 14.39 2.52 10.39
CA CYS A 39 13.69 1.34 10.88
C CYS A 39 14.49 0.04 10.71
N THR A 40 14.58 -0.74 11.80
CA THR A 40 15.20 -2.07 11.85
C THR A 40 14.28 -3.14 12.46
N LEU A 41 12.97 -2.87 12.50
CA LEU A 41 12.00 -3.70 13.23
C LEU A 41 11.82 -5.11 12.65
N CYS A 42 12.10 -5.32 11.35
CA CYS A 42 11.94 -6.61 10.69
C CYS A 42 13.16 -7.00 9.82
N ASN A 43 13.21 -8.26 9.40
CA ASN A 43 14.30 -8.82 8.60
C ASN A 43 14.52 -8.10 7.25
N PHE A 44 13.50 -7.52 6.63
CA PHE A 44 13.63 -6.80 5.35
C PHE A 44 14.47 -5.53 5.45
N SER A 45 14.71 -4.97 6.64
CA SER A 45 15.65 -3.85 6.80
C SER A 45 17.09 -4.24 6.45
N LYS A 46 17.44 -5.53 6.53
CA LYS A 46 18.79 -6.05 6.23
C LYS A 46 19.08 -6.12 4.73
N THR A 47 18.06 -6.25 3.90
CA THR A 47 18.16 -6.33 2.42
C THR A 47 17.89 -5.00 1.73
N ARG A 48 17.43 -4.00 2.50
CA ARG A 48 17.09 -2.67 2.02
C ARG A 48 18.32 -1.90 1.55
N ARG A 49 18.26 -1.33 0.35
CA ARG A 49 19.24 -0.33 -0.12
C ARG A 49 18.71 1.09 0.09
N LYS A 50 17.46 1.34 -0.32
CA LYS A 50 16.72 2.58 -0.06
C LYS A 50 15.35 2.26 0.55
N ILE A 51 14.76 3.21 1.25
CA ILE A 51 13.37 3.06 1.69
C ILE A 51 12.43 3.16 0.51
N LEU A 52 11.32 2.43 0.59
CA LEU A 52 10.27 2.43 -0.42
C LEU A 52 9.12 3.30 0.07
N MET A 53 9.32 4.61 0.01
CA MET A 53 8.37 5.63 0.45
C MET A 53 8.55 6.90 -0.38
N GLU A 54 7.45 7.58 -0.71
CA GLU A 54 7.45 8.85 -1.44
C GLU A 54 8.37 9.88 -0.78
N GLU A 55 8.95 10.77 -1.57
CA GLU A 55 9.86 11.81 -1.06
C GLU A 55 9.13 12.94 -0.35
N ARG A 56 7.89 13.22 -0.75
CA ARG A 56 7.05 14.29 -0.21
C ARG A 56 5.61 13.84 -0.05
N LEU A 57 4.92 14.51 0.87
CA LEU A 57 3.47 14.39 1.00
C LEU A 57 2.80 15.00 -0.25
N LYS A 58 1.74 14.36 -0.73
CA LYS A 58 0.90 14.87 -1.82
C LYS A 58 -0.51 15.06 -1.28
N SER A 59 -1.09 16.25 -1.46
CA SER A 59 -2.51 16.46 -1.15
C SER A 59 -3.33 15.88 -2.29
N CYS A 60 -3.72 14.61 -2.18
CA CYS A 60 -4.41 13.89 -3.25
C CYS A 60 -5.64 13.14 -2.74
N LYS A 61 -6.63 12.99 -3.62
CA LYS A 61 -7.85 12.25 -3.32
C LYS A 61 -7.68 10.73 -3.50
N LEU A 62 -6.71 10.30 -4.30
CA LEU A 62 -6.40 8.90 -4.59
C LEU A 62 -5.12 8.47 -3.88
N PHE A 63 -5.22 7.44 -3.05
CA PHE A 63 -4.10 6.68 -2.51
C PHE A 63 -4.10 5.31 -3.18
N ILE A 64 -2.96 4.90 -3.74
CA ILE A 64 -2.79 3.57 -4.35
C ILE A 64 -1.82 2.76 -3.50
N LEU A 65 -2.26 1.57 -3.09
CA LEU A 65 -1.52 0.64 -2.25
C LEU A 65 -1.18 -0.62 -3.03
N ASP A 66 0.10 -0.96 -3.10
CA ASP A 66 0.60 -2.24 -3.63
C ASP A 66 1.44 -2.95 -2.55
N THR A 67 1.85 -4.19 -2.80
CA THR A 67 2.52 -5.03 -1.80
C THR A 67 4.04 -4.97 -1.90
N HIS A 68 4.59 -5.22 -3.09
CA HIS A 68 6.02 -5.47 -3.27
C HIS A 68 6.65 -4.56 -4.31
N ALA A 69 7.75 -3.90 -3.95
CA ALA A 69 8.60 -3.19 -4.89
C ALA A 69 9.52 -4.13 -5.66
N SER A 70 9.93 -3.70 -6.84
CA SER A 70 10.97 -4.37 -7.62
C SER A 70 12.37 -4.13 -7.05
N LYS A 71 13.33 -4.94 -7.53
CA LYS A 71 14.75 -4.78 -7.17
C LYS A 71 15.31 -3.42 -7.58
N ASN A 72 14.92 -2.91 -8.76
CA ASN A 72 15.36 -1.61 -9.26
C ASN A 72 14.90 -0.47 -8.35
N GLU A 73 13.66 -0.51 -7.89
CA GLU A 73 13.12 0.48 -6.94
C GLU A 73 13.83 0.43 -5.59
N ASN A 74 14.23 -0.77 -5.11
CA ASN A 74 15.04 -0.89 -3.91
C ASN A 74 16.41 -0.20 -4.07
N GLU A 75 17.06 -0.40 -5.21
CA GLU A 75 18.40 0.13 -5.49
C GLU A 75 18.40 1.66 -5.60
N ASN A 76 17.42 2.23 -6.31
CA ASN A 76 17.36 3.67 -6.58
C ASN A 76 16.53 4.44 -5.55
N GLY A 77 15.58 3.80 -4.88
CA GLY A 77 14.60 4.44 -4.00
C GLY A 77 13.50 5.19 -4.74
N ILE A 78 13.40 5.01 -6.06
CA ILE A 78 12.40 5.65 -6.91
C ILE A 78 11.24 4.68 -7.09
N LEU A 79 10.06 5.06 -6.59
CA LEU A 79 8.85 4.25 -6.65
C LEU A 79 8.27 4.20 -8.07
N LEU A 80 7.64 3.09 -8.42
CA LEU A 80 7.04 2.82 -9.73
C LEU A 80 8.04 2.77 -10.90
N GLN A 81 9.35 2.73 -10.61
CA GLN A 81 10.40 2.62 -11.62
C GLN A 81 10.59 1.15 -12.06
N SER A 82 9.52 0.57 -12.61
CA SER A 82 9.48 -0.79 -13.14
C SER A 82 8.41 -0.89 -14.24
N LYS A 83 8.46 -1.93 -15.08
CA LYS A 83 7.46 -2.14 -16.16
C LYS A 83 6.02 -2.16 -15.63
N LYS A 84 5.78 -2.86 -14.52
CA LYS A 84 4.49 -2.86 -13.83
C LYS A 84 4.10 -1.48 -13.28
N GLY A 85 5.07 -0.72 -12.78
CA GLY A 85 4.86 0.64 -12.29
C GLY A 85 4.50 1.61 -13.43
N GLU A 86 5.23 1.56 -14.54
CA GLU A 86 4.93 2.32 -15.76
C GLU A 86 3.54 1.97 -16.31
N PHE A 87 3.19 0.68 -16.34
CA PHE A 87 1.84 0.25 -16.74
C PHE A 87 0.76 0.86 -15.83
N LEU A 88 0.97 0.85 -14.51
CA LEU A 88 0.03 1.44 -13.55
C LEU A 88 -0.11 2.95 -13.78
N VAL A 89 1.00 3.69 -13.86
CA VAL A 89 1.00 5.14 -14.10
C VAL A 89 0.25 5.47 -15.40
N ASN A 90 0.60 4.81 -16.50
CA ASN A 90 -0.06 5.01 -17.79
C ASN A 90 -1.56 4.71 -17.76
N SER A 91 -1.98 3.71 -16.97
CA SER A 91 -3.40 3.34 -16.85
C SER A 91 -4.17 4.40 -16.05
N ILE A 92 -3.58 4.90 -14.97
CA ILE A 92 -4.14 5.97 -14.15
C ILE A 92 -4.28 7.26 -14.98
N GLU A 93 -3.23 7.66 -15.69
CA GLU A 93 -3.25 8.83 -16.56
C GLU A 93 -4.32 8.72 -17.64
N LYS A 94 -4.39 7.59 -18.36
CA LYS A 94 -5.36 7.42 -19.45
C LYS A 94 -6.81 7.33 -19.00
N ILE A 95 -7.08 6.67 -17.88
CA ILE A 95 -8.46 6.36 -17.46
C ILE A 95 -8.99 7.43 -16.51
N LEU A 96 -8.19 7.83 -15.52
CA LEU A 96 -8.58 8.78 -14.48
C LEU A 96 -8.20 10.22 -14.83
N ASN A 97 -7.35 10.43 -15.84
CA ASN A 97 -6.82 11.75 -16.18
C ASN A 97 -6.10 12.41 -15.00
N LEU A 98 -5.35 11.62 -14.24
CA LEU A 98 -4.51 12.06 -13.12
C LEU A 98 -3.05 11.84 -13.48
N SER A 99 -2.24 12.89 -13.35
CA SER A 99 -0.79 12.82 -13.45
C SER A 99 -0.17 12.16 -12.22
N ARG A 100 1.11 11.78 -12.31
CA ARG A 100 1.89 11.14 -11.22
C ARG A 100 1.88 11.91 -9.89
N ASP A 101 1.68 13.22 -9.92
CA ASP A 101 1.68 14.08 -8.73
C ASP A 101 0.28 14.30 -8.12
N GLU A 102 -0.78 13.83 -8.78
CA GLU A 102 -2.17 13.95 -8.33
C GLU A 102 -2.68 12.69 -7.60
N PHE A 103 -1.84 11.67 -7.47
CA PHE A 103 -2.08 10.52 -6.60
C PHE A 103 -0.86 10.21 -5.74
N TYR A 104 -1.11 9.58 -4.59
CA TYR A 104 -0.08 9.07 -3.70
C TYR A 104 0.02 7.56 -3.88
N PHE A 105 1.25 7.04 -4.01
CA PHE A 105 1.50 5.61 -4.14
C PHE A 105 2.33 5.12 -2.97
N SER A 106 2.00 3.94 -2.46
CA SER A 106 2.77 3.32 -1.38
C SER A 106 2.79 1.80 -1.47
N TYR A 107 3.88 1.22 -0.99
CA TYR A 107 3.98 -0.20 -0.73
C TYR A 107 3.63 -0.53 0.71
N ILE A 108 2.99 -1.67 0.98
CA ILE A 108 2.80 -2.16 2.36
C ILE A 108 4.15 -2.26 3.08
N PHE A 109 5.13 -2.92 2.43
CA PHE A 109 6.49 -3.04 2.94
C PHE A 109 7.32 -1.83 2.53
N LYS A 110 7.87 -1.12 3.52
CA LYS A 110 8.77 0.04 3.28
C LYS A 110 10.21 -0.35 2.94
N CYS A 111 10.46 -1.65 2.84
CA CYS A 111 11.74 -2.28 2.56
C CYS A 111 11.54 -3.36 1.48
N PHE A 112 12.59 -3.66 0.72
CA PHE A 112 12.53 -4.70 -0.29
C PHE A 112 12.41 -6.10 0.33
N SER A 113 11.29 -6.75 0.07
CA SER A 113 10.96 -8.08 0.61
C SER A 113 11.33 -9.24 -0.31
N ALA A 114 11.87 -8.96 -1.50
CA ALA A 114 12.08 -9.97 -2.56
C ALA A 114 10.81 -10.80 -2.83
N ASN A 115 9.66 -10.14 -2.90
CA ASN A 115 8.33 -10.72 -3.10
C ASN A 115 7.91 -11.75 -2.04
N LYS A 116 8.51 -11.70 -0.84
CA LYS A 116 8.11 -12.55 0.29
C LYS A 116 7.04 -11.85 1.12
N ASN A 117 6.02 -12.61 1.48
CA ASN A 117 5.04 -12.25 2.50
C ASN A 117 5.54 -12.73 3.86
N ASP A 118 5.55 -11.83 4.84
CA ASP A 118 6.01 -12.10 6.20
C ASP A 118 5.10 -11.34 7.18
N ASP A 119 4.34 -12.09 8.00
CA ASP A 119 3.39 -11.53 8.96
C ASP A 119 4.04 -10.54 9.93
N PHE A 120 5.26 -10.85 10.38
CA PHE A 120 5.95 -10.02 11.35
C PHE A 120 6.41 -8.70 10.72
N ALA A 121 6.95 -8.76 9.50
CA ALA A 121 7.25 -7.58 8.71
C ALA A 121 6.00 -6.77 8.40
N LEU A 122 4.87 -7.44 8.12
CA LEU A 122 3.59 -6.79 7.87
C LEU A 122 3.15 -6.01 9.11
N HIS A 123 3.06 -6.66 10.27
CA HIS A 123 2.70 -6.00 11.53
C HIS A 123 3.66 -4.87 11.90
N SER A 124 4.94 -4.99 11.54
CA SER A 124 5.94 -3.95 11.78
C SER A 124 5.79 -2.74 10.84
N CYS A 125 5.37 -2.95 9.59
CA CYS A 125 5.24 -1.89 8.59
C CYS A 125 3.85 -1.23 8.58
N LEU A 126 2.80 -1.94 9.01
CA LEU A 126 1.42 -1.47 8.99
C LEU A 126 1.24 -0.12 9.72
N PRO A 127 1.86 0.15 10.89
CA PRO A 127 1.76 1.46 11.52
C PRO A 127 2.28 2.62 10.65
N PHE A 128 3.30 2.41 9.82
CA PHE A 128 3.78 3.44 8.90
C PHE A 128 2.77 3.71 7.79
N LEU A 129 2.19 2.64 7.20
CA LEU A 129 1.15 2.76 6.19
C LEU A 129 -0.08 3.52 6.72
N LEU A 130 -0.53 3.20 7.93
CA LEU A 130 -1.69 3.84 8.53
C LEU A 130 -1.41 5.32 8.87
N ASN A 131 -0.18 5.67 9.23
CA ASN A 131 0.23 7.07 9.36
C ASN A 131 0.26 7.80 8.00
N GLU A 132 0.69 7.17 6.91
CA GLU A 132 0.58 7.78 5.57
C GLU A 132 -0.88 8.05 5.21
N ILE A 133 -1.78 7.07 5.39
CA ILE A 133 -3.21 7.25 5.11
C ILE A 133 -3.79 8.38 5.96
N LYS A 134 -3.44 8.46 7.26
CA LYS A 134 -3.88 9.55 8.15
C LYS A 134 -3.39 10.93 7.70
N LEU A 135 -2.14 11.03 7.24
CA LEU A 135 -1.56 12.30 6.78
C LEU A 135 -2.12 12.75 5.44
N ILE A 136 -2.35 11.81 4.51
CA ILE A 136 -2.89 12.08 3.17
C ILE A 136 -4.39 12.39 3.24
N LYS A 137 -5.14 11.69 4.11
CA LYS A 137 -6.61 11.74 4.19
C LYS A 137 -7.27 11.54 2.82
N PRO A 138 -6.98 10.43 2.12
CA PRO A 138 -7.51 10.22 0.78
C PRO A 138 -9.03 10.07 0.81
N LYS A 139 -9.68 10.39 -0.31
CA LYS A 139 -11.10 10.05 -0.53
C LYS A 139 -11.25 8.59 -0.93
N ILE A 140 -10.27 8.05 -1.65
CA ILE A 140 -10.28 6.69 -2.19
C ILE A 140 -8.92 6.03 -1.95
N LEU A 141 -8.94 4.81 -1.42
CA LEU A 141 -7.82 3.89 -1.32
C LEU A 141 -8.00 2.74 -2.32
N LEU A 142 -7.16 2.72 -3.35
CA LEU A 142 -7.08 1.64 -4.33
C LEU A 142 -6.09 0.58 -3.85
N CYS A 143 -6.56 -0.59 -3.45
CA CYS A 143 -5.72 -1.72 -3.05
C CYS A 143 -5.44 -2.64 -4.24
N LEU A 144 -4.18 -2.79 -4.61
CA LEU A 144 -3.73 -3.65 -5.70
C LEU A 144 -3.30 -5.02 -5.16
N GLY A 145 -4.05 -6.04 -5.55
CA GLY A 145 -3.81 -7.43 -5.18
C GLY A 145 -4.48 -7.86 -3.88
N GLU A 146 -4.63 -9.16 -3.74
CA GLU A 146 -5.27 -9.79 -2.59
C GLU A 146 -4.54 -9.52 -1.27
N TYR A 147 -3.20 -9.52 -1.29
CA TYR A 147 -2.42 -9.29 -0.08
C TYR A 147 -2.55 -7.86 0.43
N ALA A 148 -2.62 -6.86 -0.47
CA ALA A 148 -2.88 -5.46 -0.09
C ALA A 148 -4.21 -5.32 0.65
N LEU A 149 -5.27 -5.91 0.10
CA LEU A 149 -6.59 -5.87 0.73
C LEU A 149 -6.60 -6.60 2.09
N LYS A 150 -6.03 -7.81 2.14
CA LYS A 150 -5.95 -8.61 3.39
C LYS A 150 -5.12 -7.95 4.48
N SER A 151 -4.08 -7.19 4.11
CA SER A 151 -3.25 -6.45 5.08
C SER A 151 -4.05 -5.44 5.88
N LEU A 152 -5.18 -4.96 5.33
CA LEU A 152 -6.12 -4.05 5.97
C LEU A 152 -7.27 -4.79 6.68
N GLY A 153 -7.16 -6.12 6.86
CA GLY A 153 -8.12 -6.92 7.64
C GLY A 153 -9.36 -7.38 6.87
N PHE A 154 -9.48 -7.04 5.58
CA PHE A 154 -10.58 -7.52 4.75
C PHE A 154 -10.32 -8.95 4.27
N LYS A 155 -11.34 -9.79 4.41
CA LYS A 155 -11.31 -11.17 3.92
C LYS A 155 -12.11 -11.23 2.62
N ASP A 156 -11.82 -12.24 1.80
CA ASP A 156 -12.52 -12.52 0.54
C ASP A 156 -12.30 -11.48 -0.59
N PHE A 157 -11.08 -11.48 -1.14
CA PHE A 157 -10.74 -10.64 -2.30
C PHE A 157 -11.61 -10.92 -3.52
N LYS A 158 -12.06 -12.16 -3.76
CA LYS A 158 -12.87 -12.50 -4.93
C LYS A 158 -14.20 -11.73 -4.93
N THR A 159 -14.84 -11.66 -3.78
CA THR A 159 -16.12 -10.95 -3.61
C THR A 159 -15.95 -9.44 -3.58
N LEU A 160 -14.88 -8.93 -2.95
CA LEU A 160 -14.64 -7.49 -2.79
C LEU A 160 -13.96 -6.82 -4.00
N ARG A 161 -13.31 -7.58 -4.89
CA ARG A 161 -12.60 -7.03 -6.04
C ARG A 161 -13.57 -6.36 -7.01
N GLY A 162 -13.26 -5.12 -7.35
CA GLY A 162 -14.06 -4.25 -8.20
C GLY A 162 -15.24 -3.62 -7.46
N GLU A 163 -15.54 -4.01 -6.22
CA GLU A 163 -16.56 -3.37 -5.42
C GLU A 163 -15.97 -2.18 -4.67
N LEU A 164 -16.70 -1.07 -4.70
CA LEU A 164 -16.35 0.13 -3.97
C LEU A 164 -17.18 0.18 -2.70
N PHE A 165 -16.52 0.24 -1.56
CA PHE A 165 -17.19 0.24 -0.26
C PHE A 165 -16.60 1.30 0.67
N ALA A 166 -17.43 1.83 1.57
CA ALA A 166 -16.99 2.80 2.56
C ALA A 166 -16.20 2.12 3.70
N TYR A 167 -15.14 2.77 4.17
CA TYR A 167 -14.38 2.38 5.34
C TYR A 167 -13.92 3.62 6.10
N GLU A 168 -14.41 3.76 7.33
CA GLU A 168 -14.25 4.98 8.13
C GLU A 168 -14.64 6.24 7.33
N ASN A 169 -13.66 7.08 6.96
CA ASN A 169 -13.88 8.37 6.29
C ASN A 169 -13.49 8.36 4.80
N PHE A 170 -13.19 7.18 4.22
CA PHE A 170 -12.79 7.05 2.82
C PHE A 170 -13.42 5.81 2.17
N PHE A 171 -13.30 5.70 0.85
CA PHE A 171 -13.73 4.51 0.12
C PHE A 171 -12.56 3.60 -0.21
N ILE A 172 -12.79 2.30 -0.21
CA ILE A 172 -11.82 1.30 -0.66
C ILE A 172 -12.33 0.66 -1.94
N LEU A 173 -11.43 0.49 -2.90
CA LEU A 173 -11.63 -0.40 -4.05
C LEU A 173 -10.45 -1.35 -4.13
N ALA A 174 -10.72 -2.65 -4.25
CA ALA A 174 -9.69 -3.65 -4.52
C ALA A 174 -9.64 -3.98 -6.01
N SER A 175 -8.45 -4.10 -6.59
CA SER A 175 -8.26 -4.54 -7.97
C SER A 175 -7.02 -5.42 -8.11
N PHE A 176 -6.71 -5.89 -9.31
CA PHE A 176 -5.54 -6.72 -9.59
C PHE A 176 -4.25 -5.91 -9.48
N ASP A 177 -3.19 -6.53 -8.95
CA ASP A 177 -1.84 -5.96 -8.98
C ASP A 177 -1.15 -6.16 -10.34
N GLY A 178 -0.07 -5.40 -10.56
CA GLY A 178 0.66 -5.44 -11.82
C GLY A 178 1.34 -6.78 -12.11
N GLU A 179 1.78 -7.52 -11.09
CA GLU A 179 2.42 -8.83 -11.27
C GLU A 179 1.40 -9.87 -11.76
N PHE A 180 0.18 -9.83 -11.20
CA PHE A 180 -0.93 -10.66 -11.67
C PHE A 180 -1.32 -10.32 -13.12
N LEU A 181 -1.42 -9.03 -13.47
CA LEU A 181 -1.81 -8.59 -14.82
C LEU A 181 -0.74 -8.86 -15.89
N GLU A 182 0.54 -8.89 -15.51
CA GLU A 182 1.62 -9.32 -16.41
C GLU A 182 1.48 -10.81 -16.75
N ARG A 183 1.16 -11.65 -15.77
CA ARG A 183 0.96 -13.10 -15.98
C ARG A 183 -0.38 -13.43 -16.64
N ASN A 184 -1.40 -12.60 -16.42
CA ASN A 184 -2.77 -12.84 -16.86
C ASN A 184 -3.33 -11.62 -17.60
N PRO A 185 -2.84 -11.33 -18.83
CA PRO A 185 -3.17 -10.11 -19.55
C PRO A 185 -4.65 -9.97 -19.92
N SER A 186 -5.42 -11.08 -19.95
CA SER A 186 -6.86 -11.07 -20.18
C SER A 186 -7.63 -10.26 -19.14
N PHE A 187 -7.11 -10.14 -17.90
CA PHE A 187 -7.77 -9.41 -16.81
C PHE A 187 -7.53 -7.89 -16.84
N LYS A 188 -6.82 -7.37 -17.85
CA LYS A 188 -6.58 -5.93 -17.98
C LYS A 188 -7.88 -5.16 -18.21
N GLU A 189 -8.85 -5.76 -18.90
CA GLU A 189 -10.15 -5.11 -19.12
C GLU A 189 -10.92 -4.91 -17.82
N GLU A 190 -10.91 -5.91 -16.93
CA GLU A 190 -11.49 -5.83 -15.60
C GLU A 190 -10.77 -4.80 -14.73
N PHE A 191 -9.44 -4.76 -14.76
CA PHE A 191 -8.67 -3.71 -14.08
C PHE A 191 -9.07 -2.31 -14.57
N PHE A 192 -9.26 -2.12 -15.88
CA PHE A 192 -9.72 -0.84 -16.43
C PHE A 192 -11.17 -0.51 -16.04
N LYS A 193 -12.06 -1.50 -15.95
CA LYS A 193 -13.43 -1.32 -15.45
C LYS A 193 -13.41 -0.87 -13.98
N ASP A 194 -12.55 -1.47 -13.15
CA ASP A 194 -12.37 -1.09 -11.75
C ASP A 194 -11.89 0.36 -11.62
N LEU A 195 -10.90 0.78 -12.41
CA LEU A 195 -10.44 2.17 -12.43
C LEU A 195 -11.56 3.14 -12.86
N LYS A 196 -12.39 2.79 -13.85
CA LYS A 196 -13.51 3.64 -14.26
C LYS A 196 -14.52 3.88 -13.13
N LYS A 197 -14.71 2.92 -12.20
CA LYS A 197 -15.60 3.09 -11.05
C LYS A 197 -15.14 4.23 -10.12
N ILE A 198 -13.83 4.39 -9.92
CA ILE A 198 -13.31 5.46 -9.04
C ILE A 198 -13.30 6.83 -9.73
N LYS A 199 -13.28 6.89 -11.07
CA LYS A 199 -13.29 8.16 -11.82
C LYS A 199 -14.49 9.06 -11.45
N GLY A 200 -15.67 8.48 -11.25
CA GLY A 200 -16.89 9.23 -10.91
C GLY A 200 -16.88 9.85 -9.50
N LEU A 201 -15.86 9.55 -8.70
CA LEU A 201 -15.78 9.93 -7.29
C LEU A 201 -14.58 10.82 -6.96
N LEU A 202 -13.63 10.97 -7.89
CA LEU A 202 -12.50 11.89 -7.76
C LEU A 202 -12.95 13.33 -8.02
#